data_AF-A0A9D7TSS8-F1
#
_entry.id   AF-A0A9D7TSS8-F1
#
_cell.length_a   1.000
_cell.length_b   1.000
_cell.length_c   1.000
_cell.angle_alpha   90.00
_cell.angle_beta   90.00
_cell.angle_gamma   90.00
#
_symmetry.space_group_name_H-M   'P 1'
#
loop_
_entity.id
_entity.type
_entity.pdbx_description
1 polymer ?
#
loop_
_entity_poly.entity_id
_entity_poly.type
_entity_poly.pdbx_seq_one_letter_code
_entity_poly.pdbx_strand_id
1 'polypeptide(L)'
;MITSKQNIKKFIPGIAWFFLVLVLICIPSSNLPDDVGFLKKISFDKWVHAGLFGVLALLFILPVLKFNLTQKQKINYAIKITLSVIVWGLATEFIQKYFITGRFFDWFDWLADSSGALLAFIFCKKRVAI
;
A
#
# COMPACT_ATOMS: atom_id res chain seq x y z
N MET A 1 4.85 -11.84 -25.22
CA MET A 1 6.32 -11.75 -25.08
C MET A 1 6.64 -10.37 -24.52
N ILE A 2 7.18 -10.27 -23.30
CA ILE A 2 7.56 -8.97 -22.69
C ILE A 2 8.94 -8.63 -23.25
N THR A 3 9.04 -7.65 -24.13
CA THR A 3 10.30 -7.19 -24.72
C THR A 3 11.15 -6.44 -23.70
N SER A 4 12.19 -7.13 -23.23
CA SER A 4 13.48 -6.79 -22.58
C SER A 4 13.97 -5.36 -22.29
N LYS A 5 13.17 -4.28 -22.34
CA LYS A 5 13.64 -2.91 -21.93
C LYS A 5 12.77 -2.23 -20.87
N GLN A 6 12.08 -3.00 -20.02
CA GLN A 6 11.46 -2.41 -18.83
C GLN A 6 12.51 -2.23 -17.73
N ASN A 7 12.95 -0.99 -17.55
CA ASN A 7 13.96 -0.65 -16.56
C ASN A 7 13.40 -0.82 -15.14
N ILE A 8 13.83 -1.89 -14.45
CA ILE A 8 13.39 -2.22 -13.09
C ILE A 8 13.69 -1.10 -12.08
N LYS A 9 14.65 -0.22 -12.39
CA LYS A 9 14.97 0.97 -11.58
C LYS A 9 13.76 1.88 -11.37
N LYS A 10 12.76 1.83 -12.26
CA LYS A 10 11.50 2.60 -12.09
C LYS A 10 10.67 2.15 -10.88
N PHE A 11 10.90 0.94 -10.35
CA PHE A 11 10.22 0.42 -9.16
C PHE A 11 10.97 0.72 -7.85
N ILE A 12 12.18 1.28 -7.91
CA ILE A 12 12.97 1.62 -6.71
C ILE A 12 12.16 2.47 -5.71
N PRO A 13 11.41 3.52 -6.12
CA PRO A 13 10.59 4.28 -5.18
C PRO A 13 9.55 3.41 -4.46
N GLY A 14 8.89 2.48 -5.18
CA GLY A 14 7.93 1.56 -4.58
C GLY A 14 8.58 0.58 -3.62
N ILE A 15 9.78 0.07 -3.95
CA ILE A 15 10.56 -0.81 -3.07
C ILE A 15 11.01 -0.08 -1.81
N ALA A 16 11.51 1.15 -1.93
CA ALA A 16 11.88 1.95 -0.77
C ALA A 16 10.67 2.22 0.13
N TRP A 17 9.53 2.56 -0.48
CA TRP A 17 8.28 2.78 0.25
C TRP A 17 7.75 1.51 0.92
N PHE A 18 7.91 0.34 0.30
CA PHE A 18 7.54 -0.95 0.88
C PHE A 18 8.23 -1.17 2.24
N PHE A 19 9.55 -0.96 2.29
CA PHE A 19 10.29 -1.08 3.54
C PHE A 19 9.94 0.01 4.55
N LEU A 20 9.69 1.24 4.09
CA LEU A 20 9.21 2.32 4.94
C LEU A 20 7.87 1.95 5.60
N VAL A 21 6.91 1.44 4.83
CA VAL A 21 5.62 0.98 5.35
C VAL A 21 5.81 -0.12 6.39
N LEU A 22 6.64 -1.13 6.09
CA LEU A 22 6.95 -2.21 7.03
C LEU A 22 7.55 -1.70 8.34
N VAL A 23 8.45 -0.73 8.29
CA VAL A 23 9.04 -0.14 9.50
C VAL A 23 7.98 0.61 10.30
N LEU A 24 7.17 1.44 9.65
CA LEU A 24 6.18 2.29 10.33
C LEU A 24 5.08 1.50 11.03
N ILE A 25 4.52 0.49 10.37
CA ILE A 25 3.44 -0.34 10.96
C ILE A 25 3.94 -1.22 12.11
N CYS A 26 5.23 -1.56 12.12
CA CYS A 26 5.86 -2.34 13.18
C CYS A 26 6.28 -1.51 14.40
N ILE A 27 6.06 -0.18 14.40
CA ILE A 27 6.32 0.65 15.59
C ILE A 27 5.35 0.28 16.71
N PRO A 28 5.81 -0.10 17.91
CA PRO A 28 4.94 -0.42 19.03
C PRO A 28 4.08 0.75 19.48
N SER A 29 2.86 0.46 19.95
CA SER A 29 1.89 1.47 20.43
C SER A 29 2.37 2.23 21.67
N SER A 30 3.30 1.66 22.46
CA SER A 30 3.89 2.26 23.66
C SER A 30 4.73 3.51 23.40
N ASN A 31 5.10 3.77 22.15
CA ASN A 31 5.96 4.89 21.77
C ASN A 31 5.16 6.12 21.29
N LEU A 32 3.82 6.07 21.35
CA LEU A 32 2.94 7.16 20.88
C LEU A 32 2.49 8.02 22.06
N PRO A 33 2.59 9.37 21.97
CA PRO A 33 2.10 10.29 23.00
C PRO A 33 0.64 10.01 23.39
N ASP A 34 0.36 10.15 24.69
CA ASP A 34 -0.96 9.90 25.29
C ASP A 34 -1.90 11.12 25.26
N ASP A 35 -1.40 12.28 24.81
CA ASP A 35 -2.06 13.59 24.85
C ASP A 35 -3.12 13.81 23.74
N VAL A 36 -3.15 12.95 22.73
CA VAL A 36 -4.20 12.93 21.70
C VAL A 36 -5.31 11.95 22.07
N GLY A 37 -6.52 12.45 22.34
CA GLY A 37 -7.67 11.64 22.74
C GLY A 37 -7.90 10.39 21.88
N PHE A 38 -8.23 9.27 22.53
CA PHE A 38 -8.26 7.90 21.97
C PHE A 38 -8.95 7.77 20.59
N LEU A 39 -10.12 8.37 20.42
CA LEU A 39 -10.86 8.32 19.15
C LEU A 39 -10.13 9.05 18.01
N LYS A 40 -9.45 10.17 18.32
CA LYS A 40 -8.68 10.92 17.33
C LYS A 40 -7.42 10.17 16.91
N LYS A 41 -6.78 9.46 17.86
CA LYS A 41 -5.64 8.56 17.61
C LYS A 41 -6.05 7.43 16.66
N ILE A 42 -7.16 6.73 16.94
CA ILE A 42 -7.67 5.63 16.11
C ILE A 42 -8.08 6.09 14.72
N SER A 43 -8.85 7.19 14.61
CA SER A 43 -9.28 7.67 13.30
C SER A 43 -8.09 8.16 12.46
N PHE A 44 -7.12 8.84 13.09
CA PHE A 44 -5.91 9.29 12.40
C PHE A 44 -5.06 8.11 11.91
N ASP A 45 -4.89 7.07 12.73
CA ASP A 45 -4.13 5.86 12.39
C ASP A 45 -4.68 5.22 11.10
N LYS A 46 -6.01 5.10 10.98
CA LYS A 46 -6.67 4.54 9.78
C LYS A 46 -6.45 5.36 8.52
N TRP A 47 -6.43 6.69 8.62
CA TRP A 47 -6.09 7.54 7.47
C TRP A 47 -4.62 7.40 7.07
N VAL A 48 -3.72 7.22 8.04
CA VAL A 48 -2.30 6.94 7.79
C VAL A 48 -2.16 5.60 7.06
N HIS A 49 -2.80 4.54 7.54
CA HIS A 49 -2.85 3.23 6.88
C HIS A 49 -3.32 3.31 5.42
N ALA A 50 -4.48 3.93 5.17
CA ALA A 50 -4.99 4.15 3.82
C ALA A 50 -4.00 4.95 2.94
N GLY A 51 -3.35 5.98 3.50
CA GLY A 51 -2.33 6.76 2.81
C GLY A 51 -1.08 5.95 2.47
N LEU A 52 -0.54 5.21 3.43
CA LEU A 52 0.66 4.40 3.29
C LEU A 52 0.51 3.34 2.20
N PHE A 53 -0.56 2.55 2.25
CA PHE A 53 -0.81 1.48 1.29
C PHE A 53 -1.33 2.02 -0.05
N GLY A 54 -2.03 3.15 -0.06
CA GLY A 54 -2.40 3.86 -1.29
C GLY A 54 -1.17 4.37 -2.05
N VAL A 55 -0.23 5.03 -1.37
CA VAL A 55 1.04 5.46 -1.98
C VAL A 55 1.87 4.26 -2.44
N LEU A 56 1.91 3.18 -1.65
CA LEU A 56 2.58 1.94 -2.04
C LEU A 56 2.03 1.42 -3.37
N ALA A 57 0.71 1.26 -3.48
CA ALA A 57 0.05 0.81 -4.71
C ALA A 57 0.31 1.77 -5.88
N LEU A 58 0.22 3.09 -5.67
CA LEU A 58 0.53 4.09 -6.69
C LEU A 58 1.95 3.95 -7.23
N LEU A 59 2.95 3.85 -6.34
CA LEU A 59 4.35 3.78 -6.73
C LEU A 59 4.69 2.52 -7.54
N PHE A 60 3.98 1.42 -7.31
CA PHE A 60 4.11 0.21 -8.14
C PHE A 60 3.30 0.27 -9.44
N ILE A 61 2.14 0.93 -9.46
CA ILE A 61 1.30 1.04 -10.68
C ILE A 61 1.88 2.06 -11.67
N LEU A 62 2.42 3.19 -11.22
CA LEU A 62 2.89 4.29 -12.08
C LEU A 62 3.96 3.86 -13.13
N PRO A 63 4.98 3.05 -12.79
CA PRO A 63 5.92 2.52 -13.79
C PRO A 63 5.23 1.71 -14.89
N VAL A 64 4.24 0.90 -14.53
CA VAL A 64 3.46 0.07 -15.47
C VAL A 64 2.74 0.93 -16.50
N LEU A 65 2.17 2.06 -16.07
CA LEU A 65 1.44 2.95 -16.98
C LEU A 65 2.35 3.57 -18.06
N LYS A 66 3.64 3.75 -17.73
CA LYS A 66 4.68 4.33 -18.60
C LYS A 66 5.34 3.30 -19.52
N PHE A 67 4.99 2.03 -19.42
CA PHE A 67 5.53 1.00 -20.30
C PHE A 67 4.75 0.90 -21.61
N ASN A 68 5.44 0.41 -22.65
CA ASN A 68 4.83 0.15 -23.96
C ASN A 68 3.99 -1.14 -23.90
N LEU A 69 2.81 -1.02 -23.30
CA LEU A 69 1.83 -2.09 -23.08
C LEU A 69 0.47 -1.63 -23.60
N THR A 70 -0.38 -2.57 -24.00
CA THR A 70 -1.78 -2.25 -24.34
C THR A 70 -2.55 -1.80 -23.08
N GLN A 71 -3.64 -1.06 -23.26
CA GLN A 71 -4.46 -0.61 -22.13
C GLN A 71 -4.97 -1.79 -21.28
N LYS A 72 -5.38 -2.88 -21.94
CA LYS A 72 -5.79 -4.13 -21.25
C LYS A 72 -4.66 -4.71 -20.41
N GLN A 73 -3.43 -4.73 -20.92
CA GLN A 73 -2.26 -5.20 -20.16
C GLN A 73 -1.96 -4.30 -18.96
N LYS A 74 -1.99 -2.97 -19.14
CA LYS A 74 -1.76 -2.01 -18.04
C LYS A 74 -2.78 -2.19 -16.91
N ILE A 75 -4.07 -2.31 -17.26
CA ILE A 75 -5.15 -2.56 -16.29
C ILE A 75 -4.94 -3.90 -15.58
N ASN A 76 -4.62 -4.96 -16.31
CA ASN A 76 -4.36 -6.28 -15.71
C ASN A 76 -3.21 -6.25 -14.71
N TYR A 77 -2.09 -5.58 -15.03
CA TYR A 77 -0.99 -5.42 -14.09
C TYR A 77 -1.36 -4.54 -12.89
N ALA A 78 -2.12 -3.46 -13.11
CA ALA A 78 -2.58 -2.61 -12.01
C ALA A 78 -3.50 -3.38 -11.04
N ILE A 79 -4.39 -4.24 -11.55
CA ILE A 79 -5.21 -5.14 -10.71
C ILE A 79 -4.33 -6.08 -9.90
N LYS A 80 -3.36 -6.75 -10.55
CA LYS A 80 -2.43 -7.66 -9.85
C LYS A 80 -1.66 -6.97 -8.73
N ILE A 81 -1.13 -5.78 -8.99
CA ILE A 81 -0.42 -4.98 -7.98
C ILE A 81 -1.35 -4.62 -6.83
N THR A 82 -2.58 -4.17 -7.12
CA THR A 82 -3.56 -3.80 -6.10
C THR A 82 -3.89 -4.98 -5.19
N LEU A 83 -4.14 -6.16 -5.78
CA LEU A 83 -4.37 -7.39 -5.01
C LEU A 83 -3.14 -7.78 -4.18
N SER A 84 -1.93 -7.65 -4.72
CA SER A 84 -0.69 -7.90 -3.97
C SER A 84 -0.54 -6.95 -2.77
N VAL A 85 -0.90 -5.67 -2.92
CA VAL A 85 -0.86 -4.70 -1.81
C VAL A 85 -1.92 -5.00 -0.75
N ILE A 86 -3.12 -5.43 -1.14
CA ILE A 86 -4.18 -5.87 -0.20
C ILE A 86 -3.74 -7.10 0.60
N VAL A 87 -3.15 -8.09 -0.09
CA VAL A 87 -2.59 -9.29 0.56
C VAL A 87 -1.42 -8.92 1.47
N TRP A 88 -0.60 -7.95 1.06
CA TRP A 88 0.48 -7.44 1.90
C TRP A 88 -0.04 -6.76 3.17
N GLY A 89 -1.08 -5.92 3.08
CA GLY A 89 -1.71 -5.34 4.28
C GLY A 89 -2.23 -6.41 5.24
N LEU A 90 -2.85 -7.47 4.72
CA LEU A 90 -3.27 -8.59 5.57
C LEU A 90 -2.07 -9.30 6.22
N ALA A 91 -0.98 -9.49 5.47
CA ALA A 91 0.24 -10.08 6.00
C ALA A 91 0.84 -9.22 7.11
N THR A 92 0.77 -7.89 6.99
CA THR A 92 1.31 -6.99 8.01
C THR A 92 0.51 -7.02 9.31
N GLU A 93 -0.81 -7.18 9.25
CA GLU A 93 -1.64 -7.43 10.43
C GLU A 93 -1.23 -8.71 11.17
N PHE A 94 -0.92 -9.77 10.43
CA PHE A 94 -0.38 -11.00 11.02
C PHE A 94 1.03 -10.79 11.59
N ILE A 95 1.88 -10.02 10.91
CA ILE A 95 3.21 -9.68 11.44
C ILE A 95 3.07 -8.94 12.78
N GLN A 96 2.20 -7.93 12.84
CA GLN A 96 1.92 -7.19 14.07
C GLN A 96 1.42 -8.11 15.18
N LYS A 97 0.42 -8.96 14.89
CA LYS A 97 -0.17 -9.89 15.86
C LYS A 97 0.85 -10.86 16.49
N TYR A 98 1.75 -11.41 15.68
CA TYR A 98 2.61 -12.51 16.11
C TYR A 98 4.03 -12.07 16.49
N PHE A 99 4.51 -10.93 15.98
CA PHE A 99 5.92 -10.54 16.12
C PHE A 99 6.12 -9.18 16.80
N ILE A 100 5.07 -8.33 16.92
CA ILE A 100 5.22 -6.98 17.47
C ILE A 100 4.47 -6.85 18.80
N THR A 101 5.21 -6.81 19.90
CA THR A 101 4.63 -6.63 21.24
C THR A 101 3.86 -5.32 21.34
N GLY A 102 2.64 -5.38 21.87
CA GLY A 102 1.76 -4.21 22.02
C GLY A 102 1.01 -3.80 20.75
N ARG A 103 1.12 -4.57 19.65
CA ARG A 103 0.24 -4.47 18.48
C ARG A 103 -0.71 -5.65 18.42
N PHE A 104 -1.88 -5.41 17.84
CA PHE A 104 -2.94 -6.39 17.67
C PHE A 104 -3.39 -6.37 16.22
N PHE A 105 -3.95 -7.50 15.78
CA PHE A 105 -4.62 -7.58 14.50
C PHE A 105 -5.89 -6.72 14.54
N ASP A 106 -6.06 -5.80 13.59
CA ASP A 106 -7.26 -5.00 13.41
C ASP A 106 -7.81 -5.12 11.97
N TRP A 107 -9.03 -5.64 11.87
CA TRP A 107 -9.74 -5.72 10.59
C TRP A 107 -9.98 -4.35 9.95
N PHE A 108 -10.10 -3.29 10.75
CA PHE A 108 -10.30 -1.93 10.23
C PHE A 108 -9.01 -1.33 9.66
N ASP A 109 -7.84 -1.71 10.15
CA ASP A 109 -6.56 -1.27 9.59
C ASP A 109 -6.34 -1.97 8.24
N TRP A 110 -6.58 -3.28 8.16
CA TRP A 110 -6.58 -3.98 6.87
C TRP A 110 -7.61 -3.42 5.87
N LEU A 111 -8.80 -3.04 6.34
CA LEU A 111 -9.81 -2.39 5.50
C LEU A 111 -9.31 -1.04 4.99
N ALA A 112 -8.67 -0.24 5.86
CA ALA A 112 -8.09 1.05 5.48
C ALA A 112 -6.96 0.88 4.44
N ASP A 113 -6.05 -0.08 4.66
CA ASP A 113 -4.98 -0.44 3.72
C ASP A 113 -5.56 -0.79 2.35
N SER A 114 -6.59 -1.64 2.36
CA SER A 114 -7.30 -2.10 1.16
C SER A 114 -8.00 -0.95 0.44
N SER A 115 -8.68 -0.07 1.18
CA SER A 115 -9.29 1.14 0.63
C SER A 115 -8.26 2.05 -0.03
N GLY A 116 -7.10 2.25 0.61
CA GLY A 116 -5.98 3.01 0.06
C GLY A 116 -5.51 2.45 -1.29
N ALA A 117 -5.26 1.14 -1.34
CA ALA A 117 -4.84 0.46 -2.57
C ALA A 117 -5.90 0.54 -3.69
N LEU A 118 -7.19 0.42 -3.36
CA LEU A 118 -8.28 0.54 -4.33
C LEU A 118 -8.41 1.98 -4.87
N LEU A 119 -8.27 3.00 -4.03
CA LEU A 119 -8.28 4.39 -4.46
C LEU A 119 -7.13 4.70 -5.44
N ALA A 120 -5.93 4.18 -5.15
CA ALA A 120 -4.78 4.26 -6.04
C ALA A 120 -5.06 3.63 -7.41
N PHE A 121 -5.67 2.44 -7.43
CA PHE A 121 -6.09 1.77 -8.65
C PHE A 121 -7.10 2.60 -9.45
N ILE A 122 -8.16 3.09 -8.81
CA ILE A 122 -9.21 3.89 -9.47
C ILE A 122 -8.61 5.15 -10.09
N PHE A 123 -7.74 5.83 -9.35
CA PHE A 123 -7.03 7.02 -9.83
C PHE A 123 -6.17 6.71 -11.06
N CYS A 124 -5.41 5.62 -11.04
CA CYS A 124 -4.57 5.20 -12.16
C CYS A 124 -5.39 4.72 -13.36
N LYS A 125 -6.48 3.99 -13.13
CA LYS A 125 -7.38 3.50 -14.19
C LYS A 125 -7.96 4.66 -15.01
N LYS A 126 -8.35 5.76 -14.35
CA LYS A 126 -8.82 6.98 -15.04
C LYS A 126 -7.77 7.57 -15.98
N ARG A 127 -6.47 7.44 -15.65
CA ARG A 127 -5.35 7.94 -16.47
C ARG A 127 -4.95 7.02 -17.61
N VAL A 128 -5.39 5.76 -17.58
CA VAL A 128 -5.23 4.82 -18.70
C VAL A 128 -6.39 4.94 -19.69
N ALA A 129 -7.55 5.43 -19.26
CA ALA A 129 -8.73 5.57 -20.11
C ALA A 129 -8.76 6.89 -20.93
N ILE A 130 -7.80 7.78 -20.69
CA ILE A 130 -7.53 9.01 -21.47
C ILE A 130 -6.33 8.72 -22.37
#